data_AF-A0A977ID81-F1
#
_entry.id   AF-A0A977ID81-F1
#
_cell.length_a   1.000
_cell.length_b   1.000
_cell.length_c   1.000
_cell.angle_alpha   90.00
_cell.angle_beta   90.00
_cell.angle_gamma   90.00
#
_symmetry.space_group_name_H-M   'P 1'
#
loop_
_entity.id
_entity.type
_entity.pdbx_description
1 polymer ?
#
loop_
_entity_poly.entity_id
_entity_poly.type
_entity_poly.pdbx_seq_one_letter_code
_entity_poly.pdbx_strand_id
1 'polypeptide(L)'
;MYAIIVYDVGVERIDAVRHILKKYLTWIQNSAFEGEITTGKLEEVRILIANVIDKEKDSVVVYSINNPAWIEKKTWGRDKGTTDNVL
;
A
#
# COMPACT_ATOMS: atom_id res chain seq x y z
N MET A 1 0.49 -12.41 7.63
CA MET A 1 -0.41 -12.34 6.46
C MET A 1 0.28 -11.53 5.38
N TYR A 2 -0.17 -11.64 4.14
CA TYR A 2 0.26 -10.77 3.05
C TYR A 2 -0.86 -9.78 2.75
N ALA A 3 -0.53 -8.51 2.54
CA ALA A 3 -1.49 -7.47 2.20
C ALA A 3 -1.09 -6.75 0.91
N ILE A 4 -2.10 -6.39 0.11
CA ILE A 4 -1.99 -5.48 -1.02
C ILE A 4 -2.93 -4.32 -0.72
N ILE A 5 -2.38 -3.11 -0.65
CA ILE A 5 -3.13 -1.88 -0.41
C ILE A 5 -3.12 -1.06 -1.69
N VAL A 6 -4.31 -0.76 -2.20
CA VAL A 6 -4.53 0.10 -3.37
C VAL A 6 -5.26 1.35 -2.90
N TYR A 7 -4.90 2.50 -3.46
CA TYR A 7 -5.49 3.76 -3.05
C TYR A 7 -5.78 4.69 -4.24
N ASP A 8 -6.87 5.43 -4.14
CA ASP A 8 -7.20 6.57 -4.98
C ASP A 8 -7.45 7.76 -4.06
N VAL A 9 -6.50 8.68 -4.02
CA VAL A 9 -6.47 9.79 -3.06
C VAL A 9 -6.08 11.07 -3.75
N GLY A 10 -6.65 12.19 -3.30
CA GLY A 10 -6.32 13.51 -3.81
C GLY A 10 -4.81 13.82 -3.73
N VAL A 11 -4.31 14.61 -4.69
CA VAL A 11 -2.89 14.97 -4.83
C VAL A 11 -2.34 15.62 -3.55
N GLU A 12 -3.15 16.39 -2.83
CA GLU A 12 -2.74 17.03 -1.56
C GLU A 12 -2.41 16.03 -0.44
N ARG A 13 -2.94 14.80 -0.51
CA ARG A 13 -2.81 13.77 0.56
C ARG A 13 -1.97 12.57 0.14
N ILE A 14 -1.66 12.45 -1.16
CA ILE A 14 -0.98 11.29 -1.73
C ILE A 14 0.39 11.03 -1.09
N ASP A 15 1.15 12.09 -0.82
CA ASP A 15 2.50 11.95 -0.26
C ASP A 15 2.47 11.50 1.20
N ALA A 16 1.49 11.96 1.98
CA ALA A 16 1.27 11.50 3.35
C ALA A 16 0.89 10.01 3.37
N VAL A 17 -0.05 9.58 2.52
CA VAL A 17 -0.45 8.17 2.38
C VAL A 17 0.74 7.30 1.94
N ARG A 18 1.51 7.74 0.94
CA ARG A 18 2.73 7.04 0.49
C ARG A 18 3.76 6.92 1.59
N HIS A 19 4.00 7.99 2.35
CA HIS A 19 4.98 7.98 3.43
C HIS A 19 4.57 7.04 4.57
N ILE A 20 3.28 6.95 4.89
CA ILE A 20 2.76 5.94 5.83
C ILE A 20 3.01 4.54 5.26
N LEU A 21 2.53 4.24 4.06
CA LEU A 21 2.59 2.88 3.48
C LEU A 21 4.02 2.37 3.29
N LYS A 22 4.98 3.24 2.90
CA LYS A 22 6.40 2.88 2.74
C LYS A 22 7.06 2.36 4.02
N LYS A 23 6.51 2.64 5.21
CA LYS A 23 7.04 2.14 6.50
C LYS A 23 6.67 0.68 6.75
N TYR A 24 5.62 0.18 6.10
CA TYR A 24 5.05 -1.14 6.39
C TYR A 24 5.07 -2.08 5.17
N LEU A 25 5.03 -1.54 3.95
CA LEU A 25 4.86 -2.30 2.72
C LEU A 25 5.79 -1.77 1.62
N THR A 26 6.00 -2.61 0.60
CA THR A 26 6.82 -2.29 -0.57
C THR A 26 5.97 -1.57 -1.62
N TRP A 27 6.49 -0.47 -2.16
CA TRP A 27 5.85 0.26 -3.25
C TRP A 27 6.01 -0.52 -4.56
N ILE A 28 4.91 -0.81 -5.26
CA ILE A 28 4.94 -1.57 -6.51
C ILE A 28 4.40 -0.82 -7.73
N GLN A 29 3.52 0.16 -7.51
CA GLN A 29 2.97 1.02 -8.57
C GLN A 29 2.42 2.31 -7.95
N ASN A 30 2.18 3.32 -8.79
CA ASN A 30 1.77 4.68 -8.38
C ASN A 30 0.69 4.74 -7.28
N SER A 31 -0.20 3.75 -7.25
CA SER A 31 -1.35 3.67 -6.35
C SER A 31 -1.45 2.34 -5.60
N ALA A 32 -0.36 1.55 -5.52
CA ALA A 32 -0.40 0.30 -4.76
C ALA A 32 0.91 -0.05 -4.04
N PHE A 33 0.73 -0.72 -2.91
CA PHE A 33 1.75 -1.27 -2.04
C PHE A 33 1.43 -2.71 -1.69
N GLU A 34 2.44 -3.55 -1.48
CA GLU A 34 2.25 -4.93 -1.06
C GLU A 34 3.36 -5.42 -0.11
N GLY A 35 3.08 -6.47 0.64
CA GLY A 35 4.09 -7.08 1.52
C GLY A 35 3.50 -7.88 2.67
N GLU A 36 4.39 -8.54 3.41
CA GLU A 36 4.02 -9.21 4.65
C GLU A 36 3.75 -8.21 5.77
N ILE A 37 2.64 -8.41 6.48
CA ILE A 37 2.24 -7.57 7.59
C ILE A 37 1.53 -8.43 8.65
N THR A 38 1.56 -7.99 9.91
CA THR A 38 0.77 -8.59 10.99
C THR A 38 -0.60 -7.92 11.08
N THR A 39 -1.60 -8.59 11.64
CA THR A 39 -2.93 -7.99 11.84
C THR A 39 -2.86 -6.68 12.63
N GLY A 40 -2.04 -6.62 13.68
CA GLY A 40 -1.87 -5.42 14.49
C GLY A 40 -1.26 -4.25 13.73
N LYS A 41 -0.22 -4.49 12.92
CA LYS A 41 0.39 -3.46 12.07
C LYS A 41 -0.55 -3.00 10.96
N LEU A 42 -1.37 -3.90 10.41
CA LEU A 42 -2.37 -3.53 9.42
C LEU A 42 -3.45 -2.62 10.02
N GLU A 43 -3.86 -2.88 11.25
CA GLU A 43 -4.79 -2.03 11.99
C GLU A 43 -4.17 -0.66 12.32
N GLU A 44 -2.89 -0.61 12.69
CA GLU A 44 -2.13 0.64 12.85
C GLU A 44 -2.12 1.46 11.55
N VAL A 45 -1.82 0.82 10.41
CA VAL A 45 -1.88 1.47 9.07
C VAL A 45 -3.28 2.02 8.80
N ARG A 46 -4.34 1.26 9.10
CA ARG A 46 -5.73 1.69 8.91
C ARG A 46 -6.03 2.97 9.69
N ILE A 47 -5.61 3.05 10.96
CA ILE A 47 -5.80 4.23 11.82
C ILE A 47 -5.01 5.42 11.28
N LEU A 48 -3.73 5.23 10.93
CA LEU A 48 -2.87 6.29 10.40
C LEU A 48 -3.42 6.88 9.10
N ILE A 49 -3.86 6.03 8.17
CA ILE A 49 -4.45 6.47 6.90
C ILE A 49 -5.78 7.19 7.15
N ALA A 50 -6.65 6.66 8.02
CA ALA A 50 -7.95 7.26 8.31
C ALA A 50 -7.88 8.68 8.92
N ASN A 51 -6.73 9.05 9.49
CA ASN A 51 -6.46 10.39 10.01
C ASN A 51 -5.95 11.37 8.94
N VAL A 52 -5.59 10.89 7.75
CA VAL A 52 -4.99 11.69 6.67
C VAL A 52 -5.97 11.87 5.51
N ILE A 53 -6.76 10.85 5.18
CA ILE A 53 -7.66 10.88 4.01
C ILE A 53 -8.94 11.68 4.25
N ASP A 54 -9.51 12.21 3.17
CA ASP A 54 -10.87 12.74 3.13
C ASP A 54 -11.85 11.60 2.83
N LYS A 55 -12.58 11.12 3.85
CA LYS A 55 -13.43 9.92 3.75
C LYS A 55 -14.58 10.04 2.74
N GLU A 56 -14.94 11.26 2.34
CA GLU A 56 -16.00 11.50 1.35
C GLU A 56 -15.48 11.51 -0.09
N LYS A 57 -14.16 11.59 -0.29
CA LYS A 57 -13.54 11.76 -1.62
C LYS A 57 -12.49 10.71 -1.95
N ASP A 58 -11.83 10.16 -0.95
CA ASP A 58 -10.72 9.24 -1.10
C ASP A 58 -11.16 7.79 -0.87
N SER A 59 -10.46 6.86 -1.51
CA SER A 59 -10.67 5.43 -1.35
C SER A 59 -9.37 4.69 -1.10
N VAL A 60 -9.40 3.77 -0.14
CA VAL A 60 -8.30 2.85 0.16
C VAL A 60 -8.87 1.46 0.31
N VAL A 61 -8.38 0.53 -0.52
CA VAL A 61 -8.82 -0.86 -0.56
C VAL A 61 -7.67 -1.75 -0.11
N VAL A 62 -7.97 -2.69 0.77
CA VAL A 62 -7.01 -3.66 1.30
C VAL A 62 -7.44 -5.06 0.91
N TYR A 63 -6.57 -5.77 0.21
CA TYR A 63 -6.66 -7.21 0.01
C TYR A 63 -5.69 -7.88 0.97
N SER A 64 -6.15 -8.85 1.75
CA SER A 64 -5.27 -9.61 2.65
C SER A 64 -5.48 -11.11 2.51
N ILE A 65 -4.38 -11.85 2.58
CA ILE A 65 -4.34 -13.30 2.47
C ILE A 65 -3.48 -13.85 3.61
N ASN A 66 -3.97 -14.90 4.28
CA ASN A 66 -3.27 -15.50 5.41
C ASN A 66 -2.04 -16.32 4.97
N ASN A 67 -2.13 -16.99 3.82
CA ASN A 67 -1.04 -17.80 3.26
C ASN A 67 -0.47 -17.13 1.99
N PRO A 68 0.70 -16.47 2.06
CA PRO A 68 1.32 -15.81 0.90
C PRO A 68 1.56 -16.73 -0.30
N ALA A 69 1.70 -18.05 -0.08
CA ALA A 69 1.89 -19.02 -1.15
C ALA A 69 0.70 -19.13 -2.12
N TRP A 70 -0.46 -18.57 -1.77
CA TRP A 70 -1.66 -18.55 -2.63
C TRP A 70 -1.74 -17.30 -3.52
N ILE A 71 -0.76 -16.41 -3.45
CA ILE A 71 -0.69 -15.23 -4.31
C ILE A 71 0.16 -15.55 -5.54
N GLU A 72 -0.45 -15.41 -6.71
CA GLU A 72 0.27 -15.33 -7.98
C GLU A 72 0.37 -13.86 -8.40
N LYS A 73 1.59 -13.32 -8.50
CA LYS A 73 1.83 -11.98 -9.02
C LYS A 73 2.31 -12.05 -10.47
N LYS A 74 1.61 -11.36 -11.37
CA LYS A 74 2.00 -11.17 -12.77
C LYS A 74 2.03 -9.68 -13.09
N THR A 75 3.13 -9.22 -13.67
CA THR A 75 3.27 -7.84 -14.14
C THR A 75 3.31 -7.84 -15.66
N TRP A 76 2.48 -7.02 -16.28
CA TRP A 76 2.45 -6.82 -17.72
C TRP A 76 2.89 -5.39 -18.01
N GLY A 77 3.89 -5.22 -18.88
CA GLY A 77 4.46 -3.91 -19.18
C GLY A 77 5.62 -3.53 -18.24
N ARG A 78 5.82 -2.21 -18.05
CA ARG A 78 6.99 -1.68 -17.34
C ARG A 78 6.84 -1.83 -15.83
N ASP A 79 7.83 -2.44 -15.19
CA ASP A 79 7.94 -2.44 -13.73
C ASP A 79 8.21 -1.03 -13.21
N LYS A 80 7.46 -0.64 -12.18
CA LYS A 80 7.59 0.66 -11.49
C LYS A 80 8.04 0.49 -10.03
N GLY A 81 8.18 -0.74 -9.55
CA GLY A 81 8.47 -1.08 -8.15
C GLY A 81 9.95 -0.97 -7.75
N THR A 82 10.81 -0.42 -8.59
CA THR A 82 12.22 -0.18 -8.29
C THR A 82 12.43 1.31 -8.00
N THR A 83 12.47 1.68 -6.73
CA THR A 83 13.32 2.81 -6.35
C THR A 83 14.74 2.31 -6.41
N ASP A 84 15.51 2.80 -7.39
CA ASP A 84 16.96 2.78 -7.32
C ASP A 84 17.36 3.22 -5.92
N ASN A 85 17.99 2.33 -5.15
CA ASN A 85 18.78 2.74 -4.00
C ASN A 85 19.91 3.58 -4.59
N VAL A 86 19.73 4.90 -4.66
CA VAL A 86 20.84 5.81 -4.88
C VAL A 86 21.70 5.71 -3.62
N LEU A 87 22.84 5.02 -3.79
CA LEU A 87 23.94 4.89 -2.82
C LEU A 87 24.43 6.25 -2.33
#